data_AF-A0A7V5HGP4-F1
#
_entry.id   AF-A0A7V5HGP4-F1
#
_cell.length_a   1.000
_cell.length_b   1.000
_cell.length_c   1.000
_cell.angle_alpha   90.00
_cell.angle_beta   90.00
_cell.angle_gamma   90.00
#
_symmetry.space_group_name_H-M   'P 1'
#
loop_
_entity.id
_entity.type
_entity.pdbx_description
1 polymer ?
#
loop_
_entity_poly.entity_id
_entity_poly.type
_entity_poly.pdbx_seq_one_letter_code
_entity_poly.pdbx_strand_id
1 'polypeptide(L)'
;MLKKIQEFKELKADELTWRLDESQIPFETSNDCSICEEIIGQERALKAIQTGLNIKSLGYNIFVTGLVGTGRSTTIKKFLEKIKEKEDIPEDILYVNNFKNPDEPTLLVLPPGQGRAFKKAMERLIEMLRVNIPELIQSKYYKEKRDSIIEAQQRKQKEILKKFEEEVSKEGFSVIQVQMGVFVKPDLIPVIEGQPTPFNKLEALVRENKFPKEKLEQLQKKYEELTEKLEDVFEQLKSLE
;
A
#
# COMPACT_ATOMS: atom_id res chain seq x y z
N MET A 1 -19.52 -78.35 22.60
CA MET A 1 -20.90 -78.33 23.13
C MET A 1 -20.92 -77.47 24.38
N LEU A 2 -21.68 -76.39 24.40
CA LEU A 2 -21.88 -75.57 25.60
C LEU A 2 -22.75 -76.36 26.59
N LYS A 3 -22.29 -76.53 27.84
CA LYS A 3 -23.10 -77.12 28.92
C LYS A 3 -24.34 -76.24 29.11
N LYS A 4 -25.52 -76.78 28.85
CA LYS A 4 -26.79 -76.13 29.23
C LYS A 4 -26.81 -76.04 30.75
N ILE A 5 -26.72 -74.82 31.28
CA ILE A 5 -27.01 -74.54 32.68
C ILE A 5 -28.51 -74.83 32.86
N GLN A 6 -28.83 -75.88 33.62
CA GLN A 6 -30.20 -76.39 33.78
C GLN A 6 -30.99 -75.69 34.89
N GLU A 7 -30.34 -74.90 35.74
CA GLU A 7 -30.98 -74.18 36.83
C GLU A 7 -30.46 -72.74 36.85
N PHE A 8 -31.35 -71.78 36.61
CA PHE A 8 -31.09 -70.37 36.86
C PHE A 8 -31.47 -70.08 38.30
N LYS A 9 -30.61 -69.37 39.04
CA LYS A 9 -30.98 -68.85 40.36
C LYS A 9 -32.12 -67.85 40.17
N GLU A 10 -33.32 -68.22 40.62
CA GLU A 10 -34.47 -67.33 40.61
C GLU A 10 -34.20 -66.13 41.51
N LEU A 11 -34.36 -64.92 40.97
CA LEU A 11 -34.24 -63.68 41.73
C LEU A 11 -35.54 -63.43 42.48
N LYS A 12 -35.42 -63.03 43.74
CA LYS A 12 -36.58 -62.59 44.52
C LYS A 12 -37.02 -61.20 44.08
N ALA A 13 -38.28 -60.85 44.33
CA ALA A 13 -38.87 -59.58 43.87
C ALA A 13 -38.10 -58.33 44.38
N ASP A 14 -37.49 -58.41 45.55
CA ASP A 14 -36.63 -57.40 46.15
C ASP A 14 -35.26 -57.26 45.44
N GLU A 15 -34.76 -58.32 44.80
CA GLU A 15 -33.52 -58.31 44.00
C GLU A 15 -33.75 -57.77 42.57
N LEU A 16 -35.00 -57.64 42.12
CA LEU A 16 -35.35 -57.14 40.79
C LEU A 16 -35.35 -55.61 40.68
N THR A 17 -35.25 -54.90 41.81
CA THR A 17 -35.31 -53.43 41.84
C THR A 17 -34.14 -52.84 42.60
N TRP A 18 -33.45 -51.89 41.97
CA TRP A 18 -32.53 -51.04 42.70
C TRP A 18 -33.34 -50.07 43.57
N ARG A 19 -32.99 -49.96 44.85
CA ARG A 19 -33.59 -49.01 45.78
C ARG A 19 -32.54 -48.02 46.23
N LEU A 20 -32.87 -46.74 46.09
CA LEU A 20 -32.10 -45.67 46.69
C LEU A 20 -32.45 -45.60 48.17
N ASP A 21 -31.43 -45.54 49.02
CA ASP A 21 -31.61 -45.18 50.42
C ASP A 21 -31.79 -43.66 50.51
N GLU A 22 -33.01 -43.22 50.82
CA GLU A 22 -33.37 -41.80 50.87
C GLU A 22 -32.56 -41.02 51.91
N SER A 23 -32.03 -41.69 52.94
CA SER A 23 -31.15 -41.07 53.93
C SER A 23 -29.80 -40.59 53.34
N GLN A 24 -29.46 -41.03 52.12
CA GLN A 24 -28.25 -40.62 51.40
C GLN A 24 -28.41 -39.30 50.65
N ILE A 25 -29.63 -38.76 50.51
CA ILE A 25 -29.87 -37.43 49.92
C ILE A 25 -30.03 -36.42 51.07
N PRO A 26 -29.04 -35.55 51.32
CA PRO A 26 -29.07 -34.64 52.48
C PRO A 26 -29.91 -33.37 52.21
N PHE A 27 -30.89 -33.42 51.30
CA PHE A 27 -31.66 -32.26 50.85
C PHE A 27 -33.15 -32.59 50.77
N GLU A 28 -34.01 -31.67 51.20
CA GLU A 28 -35.48 -31.83 51.08
C GLU A 28 -35.97 -31.49 49.68
N THR A 29 -35.38 -30.47 49.04
CA THR A 29 -35.73 -30.06 47.67
C THR A 29 -34.49 -29.85 46.80
N SER A 30 -34.66 -29.89 45.48
CA SER A 30 -33.56 -29.62 44.54
C SER A 30 -33.02 -28.19 44.62
N ASN A 31 -33.77 -27.25 45.21
CA ASN A 31 -33.33 -25.87 45.43
C ASN A 31 -32.31 -25.76 46.57
N ASP A 32 -32.30 -26.74 47.48
CA ASP A 32 -31.38 -26.79 48.62
C ASP A 32 -30.01 -27.35 48.22
N CYS A 33 -29.91 -27.89 46.99
CA CYS A 33 -28.69 -28.41 46.43
C CYS A 33 -27.88 -27.28 45.77
N SER A 34 -26.60 -27.16 46.14
CA SER A 34 -25.66 -26.27 45.46
C SER A 34 -25.48 -26.66 44.00
N ILE A 35 -25.37 -25.67 43.11
CA ILE A 35 -25.11 -25.90 41.69
C ILE A 35 -23.79 -26.65 41.53
N CYS A 36 -23.82 -27.80 40.86
CA CYS A 36 -22.62 -28.52 40.49
C CYS A 36 -21.87 -27.78 39.37
N GLU A 37 -20.75 -27.15 39.72
CA GLU A 37 -19.85 -26.49 38.76
C GLU A 37 -18.76 -27.43 38.22
N GLU A 38 -18.72 -28.65 38.74
CA GLU A 38 -17.75 -29.66 38.38
C GLU A 38 -18.18 -30.45 37.15
N ILE A 39 -17.18 -31.00 36.46
CA ILE A 39 -17.39 -31.79 35.26
C ILE A 39 -17.44 -33.25 35.69
N ILE A 40 -18.64 -33.83 35.71
CA ILE A 40 -18.89 -35.18 36.21
C ILE A 40 -18.47 -36.23 35.17
N GLY A 41 -17.71 -37.24 35.60
CA GLY A 41 -17.47 -38.48 34.84
C GLY A 41 -16.56 -38.36 33.61
N GLN A 42 -15.81 -37.26 33.45
CA GLN A 42 -14.98 -37.00 32.26
C GLN A 42 -13.48 -36.81 32.58
N GLU A 43 -12.97 -37.49 33.61
CA GLU A 43 -11.57 -37.32 34.07
C GLU A 43 -10.53 -37.50 32.96
N ARG A 44 -10.71 -38.51 32.10
CA ARG A 44 -9.79 -38.78 30.97
C ARG A 44 -9.75 -37.59 30.00
N ALA A 45 -10.91 -37.03 29.67
CA ALA A 45 -11.00 -35.90 28.75
C ALA A 45 -10.34 -34.65 29.36
N LEU A 46 -10.56 -34.39 30.65
CA LEU A 46 -9.93 -33.27 31.36
C LEU A 46 -8.40 -33.39 31.37
N LYS A 47 -7.86 -34.57 31.69
CA LYS A 47 -6.40 -34.82 31.64
C LYS A 47 -5.83 -34.61 30.24
N ALA A 48 -6.53 -35.05 29.21
CA ALA A 48 -6.10 -34.87 27.81
C ALA A 48 -6.09 -33.38 27.42
N ILE A 49 -7.12 -32.62 27.77
CA ILE A 49 -7.17 -31.17 27.51
C ILE A 49 -6.06 -30.45 28.26
N GLN A 50 -5.86 -30.75 29.55
CA GLN A 50 -4.79 -30.16 30.35
C GLN A 50 -3.40 -30.44 29.77
N THR A 51 -3.16 -31.69 29.35
CA THR A 51 -1.90 -32.08 28.69
C THR A 51 -1.72 -31.29 27.39
N GLY A 52 -2.76 -31.19 26.55
CA GLY A 52 -2.72 -30.44 25.30
C GLY A 52 -2.46 -28.95 25.50
N LEU A 53 -3.08 -28.32 26.50
CA LEU A 53 -2.90 -26.89 26.80
C LEU A 53 -1.50 -26.55 27.35
N ASN A 54 -0.82 -27.53 27.96
CA ASN A 54 0.55 -27.38 28.43
C ASN A 54 1.58 -27.44 27.28
N ILE A 55 1.21 -27.91 26.09
CA ILE A 55 2.09 -27.94 24.93
C ILE A 55 2.09 -26.54 24.29
N LYS A 56 3.10 -25.72 24.60
CA LYS A 56 3.28 -24.37 24.04
C LYS A 56 4.10 -24.37 22.73
N SER A 57 3.80 -25.31 21.82
CA SER A 57 4.46 -25.41 20.51
C SER A 57 3.49 -25.16 19.37
N LEU A 58 3.96 -24.49 18.32
CA LEU A 58 3.21 -24.30 17.08
C LEU A 58 2.88 -25.66 16.43
N GLY A 59 1.71 -25.75 15.80
CA GLY A 59 1.26 -26.94 15.06
C GLY A 59 0.43 -27.95 15.87
N TYR A 60 0.27 -27.75 17.18
CA TYR A 60 -0.56 -28.62 18.03
C TYR A 60 -1.96 -28.05 18.18
N ASN A 61 -2.97 -28.87 17.85
CA ASN A 61 -4.39 -28.56 18.01
C ASN A 61 -5.07 -29.68 18.79
N ILE A 62 -6.08 -29.34 19.60
CA ILE A 62 -6.90 -30.32 20.33
C ILE A 62 -8.19 -30.55 19.57
N PHE A 63 -8.49 -31.81 19.26
CA PHE A 63 -9.77 -32.23 18.67
C PHE A 63 -10.61 -33.01 19.69
N VAL A 64 -11.89 -32.66 19.83
CA VAL A 64 -12.79 -33.29 20.80
C VAL A 64 -13.93 -34.02 20.08
N THR A 65 -14.13 -35.28 20.44
CA THR A 65 -15.17 -36.16 19.89
C THR A 65 -16.00 -36.82 20.99
N GLY A 66 -17.15 -37.39 20.64
CA GLY A 66 -18.13 -37.96 21.58
C GLY A 66 -19.57 -37.94 21.05
N LEU A 67 -20.48 -38.51 21.82
CA LEU A 67 -21.91 -38.55 21.48
C LEU A 67 -22.54 -37.15 21.54
N VAL A 68 -23.60 -36.95 20.74
CA VAL A 68 -24.41 -35.73 20.75
C VAL A 68 -25.16 -35.63 22.08
N GLY A 69 -25.40 -34.40 22.57
CA GLY A 69 -26.15 -34.15 23.81
C GLY A 69 -25.34 -34.27 25.11
N THR A 70 -24.05 -34.59 25.03
CA THR A 70 -23.17 -34.76 26.21
C THR A 70 -22.62 -33.46 26.81
N GLY A 71 -23.03 -32.29 26.31
CA GLY A 71 -22.60 -30.99 26.85
C GLY A 71 -21.13 -30.60 26.59
N ARG A 72 -20.42 -31.30 25.68
CA ARG A 72 -18.97 -31.12 25.39
C ARG A 72 -18.51 -29.67 25.31
N SER A 73 -19.18 -28.83 24.51
CA SER A 73 -18.77 -27.44 24.33
C SER A 73 -18.88 -26.64 25.63
N THR A 74 -19.94 -26.87 26.41
CA THR A 74 -20.14 -26.24 27.72
C THR A 74 -19.05 -26.67 28.70
N THR A 75 -18.77 -27.97 28.76
CA THR A 75 -17.71 -28.57 29.58
C THR A 75 -16.34 -27.96 29.27
N ILE A 76 -15.97 -27.90 27.98
CA ILE A 76 -14.69 -27.33 27.55
C ILE A 76 -14.62 -25.84 27.89
N LYS A 77 -15.68 -25.07 27.61
CA LYS A 77 -15.70 -23.63 27.88
C LYS A 77 -15.51 -23.34 29.37
N LYS A 78 -16.26 -24.01 30.25
CA LYS A 78 -16.10 -23.89 31.71
C LYS A 78 -14.69 -24.25 32.17
N PHE A 79 -14.11 -25.30 31.59
CA PHE A 79 -12.74 -25.72 31.92
C PHE A 79 -11.70 -24.68 31.49
N LEU A 80 -11.81 -24.14 30.27
CA LEU A 80 -10.91 -23.09 29.77
C LEU A 80 -11.04 -21.79 30.57
N GLU A 81 -12.25 -21.42 30.99
CA GLU A 81 -12.48 -20.25 31.85
C GLU A 81 -11.76 -20.36 33.20
N LYS A 82 -11.72 -21.56 33.81
CA LYS A 82 -10.94 -21.82 35.03
C LYS A 82 -9.42 -21.71 34.84
N ILE A 83 -8.92 -21.98 33.63
CA ILE A 83 -7.49 -21.87 33.30
C ILE A 83 -7.09 -20.42 32.98
N LYS A 84 -8.02 -19.67 32.37
CA LYS A 84 -7.81 -18.31 31.84
C LYS A 84 -7.32 -17.30 32.89
N GLU A 85 -7.62 -17.50 34.17
CA GLU A 85 -7.20 -16.59 35.25
C GLU A 85 -5.67 -16.48 35.45
N LYS A 86 -4.88 -17.36 34.81
CA LYS A 86 -3.42 -17.43 34.99
C LYS A 86 -2.58 -17.01 33.77
N GLU A 87 -3.19 -16.62 32.65
CA GLU A 87 -2.45 -16.27 31.44
C GLU A 87 -2.30 -14.75 31.24
N ASP A 88 -1.24 -14.35 30.54
CA ASP A 88 -0.96 -12.95 30.20
C ASP A 88 -2.06 -12.35 29.31
N ILE A 89 -2.25 -11.03 29.40
CA ILE A 89 -3.19 -10.31 28.56
C ILE A 89 -2.71 -10.41 27.10
N PRO A 90 -3.57 -10.82 26.14
CA PRO A 90 -3.19 -10.92 24.75
C PRO A 90 -2.72 -9.59 24.16
N GLU A 91 -1.74 -9.67 23.26
CA GLU A 91 -1.24 -8.53 22.49
C GLU A 91 -2.32 -7.94 21.56
N ASP A 92 -2.21 -6.65 21.28
CA ASP A 92 -3.05 -5.96 20.32
C ASP A 92 -2.51 -6.21 18.91
N ILE A 93 -3.28 -6.92 18.09
CA ILE A 93 -2.91 -7.25 16.71
C ILE A 93 -3.65 -6.30 15.75
N LEU A 94 -2.89 -5.63 14.88
CA LEU A 94 -3.38 -4.58 13.98
C LEU A 94 -2.92 -4.85 12.55
N TYR A 95 -3.77 -4.49 11.59
CA TYR A 95 -3.37 -4.37 10.19
C TYR A 95 -3.25 -2.90 9.80
N VAL A 96 -2.12 -2.55 9.19
CA VAL A 96 -1.87 -1.21 8.64
C VAL A 96 -1.69 -1.27 7.13
N ASN A 97 -2.05 -0.19 6.46
CA ASN A 97 -1.89 -0.09 5.02
C ASN A 97 -0.41 -0.19 4.62
N ASN A 98 -0.13 -1.00 3.61
CA ASN A 98 1.19 -1.11 3.02
C ASN A 98 1.27 -0.21 1.77
N PHE A 99 2.03 0.88 1.87
CA PHE A 99 2.14 1.87 0.79
C PHE A 99 2.86 1.36 -0.46
N LYS A 100 3.60 0.24 -0.37
CA LYS A 100 4.24 -0.39 -1.53
C LYS A 100 3.29 -1.33 -2.26
N ASN A 101 2.51 -2.10 -1.51
CA ASN A 101 1.54 -3.04 -2.06
C ASN A 101 0.22 -2.99 -1.24
N PRO A 102 -0.80 -2.24 -1.72
CA PRO A 102 -2.05 -2.04 -1.00
C PRO A 102 -2.86 -3.32 -0.73
N ASP A 103 -2.69 -4.35 -1.56
CA ASP A 103 -3.39 -5.64 -1.41
C ASP A 103 -2.74 -6.54 -0.34
N GLU A 104 -1.59 -6.13 0.20
CA GLU A 104 -0.82 -6.86 1.22
C GLU A 104 -0.67 -6.01 2.49
N PRO A 105 -1.71 -5.93 3.36
CA PRO A 105 -1.63 -5.16 4.59
C PRO A 105 -0.57 -5.71 5.55
N THR A 106 0.12 -4.81 6.23
CA THR A 106 1.20 -5.17 7.17
C THR A 106 0.63 -5.46 8.55
N LEU A 107 1.04 -6.59 9.13
CA LEU A 107 0.71 -6.95 10.52
C LEU A 107 1.61 -6.19 11.50
N LEU A 108 1.00 -5.55 12.48
CA LEU A 108 1.68 -5.00 13.66
C LEU A 108 1.14 -5.70 14.91
N VAL A 109 2.05 -6.03 15.82
CA VAL A 109 1.74 -6.62 17.12
C VAL A 109 2.22 -5.63 18.18
N LEU A 110 1.31 -5.18 19.03
CA LEU A 110 1.58 -4.19 20.07
C LEU A 110 1.28 -4.77 21.45
N PRO A 111 1.89 -4.22 22.51
CA PRO A 111 1.53 -4.62 23.86
C PRO A 111 0.04 -4.36 24.15
N PRO A 112 -0.54 -5.09 25.11
CA PRO A 112 -1.98 -5.04 25.40
C PRO A 112 -2.51 -3.62 25.60
N GLY A 113 -3.60 -3.29 24.89
CA GLY A 113 -4.29 -2.00 25.00
C GLY A 113 -3.64 -0.82 24.27
N GLN A 114 -2.46 -0.99 23.67
CA GLN A 114 -1.78 0.10 22.94
C GLN A 114 -2.38 0.36 21.55
N GLY A 115 -3.10 -0.57 20.95
CA GLY A 115 -3.65 -0.43 19.60
C GLY A 115 -4.67 0.70 19.48
N ARG A 116 -5.44 0.97 20.54
CA ARG A 116 -6.33 2.13 20.59
C ARG A 116 -5.58 3.45 20.61
N ALA A 117 -4.47 3.51 21.35
CA ALA A 117 -3.63 4.71 21.41
C ALA A 117 -2.94 4.95 20.07
N PHE A 118 -2.43 3.89 19.43
CA PHE A 118 -1.85 3.93 18.09
C PHE A 118 -2.84 4.48 17.05
N LYS A 119 -4.07 3.97 17.02
CA LYS A 119 -5.13 4.46 16.12
C LYS A 119 -5.36 5.96 16.28
N LYS A 120 -5.51 6.44 17.51
CA LYS A 120 -5.71 7.88 17.80
C LYS A 120 -4.50 8.73 17.40
N ALA A 121 -3.29 8.23 17.59
CA ALA A 121 -2.07 8.92 17.19
C ALA A 121 -1.98 9.07 15.66
N MET A 122 -2.32 8.01 14.92
CA MET A 122 -2.36 8.02 13.46
C MET A 122 -3.43 8.98 12.90
N GLU A 123 -4.62 9.02 13.50
CA GLU A 123 -5.67 9.98 13.13
C GLU A 123 -5.17 11.44 13.29
N ARG A 124 -4.56 11.77 14.44
CA ARG A 124 -3.98 13.09 14.70
C ARG A 124 -2.85 13.43 13.74
N LEU A 125 -1.99 12.46 13.42
CA LEU A 125 -0.91 12.65 12.44
C LEU A 125 -1.48 13.03 11.07
N ILE A 126 -2.52 12.32 10.60
CA ILE A 126 -3.15 12.59 9.31
C ILE A 126 -3.78 13.99 9.30
N GLU A 127 -4.50 14.38 10.36
CA GLU A 127 -5.07 15.72 10.50
C GLU A 127 -3.98 16.80 10.47
N MET A 128 -2.89 16.60 11.21
CA MET A 128 -1.76 17.52 11.25
C MET A 128 -1.11 17.67 9.87
N LEU A 129 -0.87 16.57 9.16
CA LEU A 129 -0.27 16.61 7.82
C LEU A 129 -1.17 17.32 6.80
N ARG A 130 -2.49 17.13 6.89
CA ARG A 130 -3.46 17.80 6.00
C ARG A 130 -3.44 19.32 6.12
N VAL A 131 -3.10 19.85 7.29
CA VAL A 131 -3.02 21.31 7.53
C VAL A 131 -1.62 21.83 7.23
N ASN A 132 -0.59 21.21 7.83
CA ASN A 132 0.76 21.76 7.79
C ASN A 132 1.44 21.63 6.41
N ILE A 133 1.15 20.59 5.63
CA ILE A 133 1.77 20.43 4.29
C ILE A 133 1.36 21.57 3.35
N PRO A 134 0.04 21.88 3.16
CA PRO A 134 -0.37 23.02 2.35
C PRO A 134 0.22 24.36 2.83
N GLU A 135 0.21 24.61 4.14
CA GLU A 135 0.78 25.84 4.72
C GLU A 135 2.27 25.98 4.41
N LEU A 136 3.04 24.90 4.56
CA LEU A 136 4.47 24.90 4.28
C LEU A 136 4.77 25.11 2.79
N ILE A 137 3.97 24.53 1.89
CA ILE A 137 4.07 24.77 0.45
C ILE A 137 3.71 26.22 0.08
N GLN A 138 2.77 26.83 0.81
CA GLN A 138 2.38 28.22 0.60
C GLN A 138 3.33 29.23 1.26
N SER A 139 4.23 28.75 2.13
CA SER A 139 5.20 29.58 2.84
C SER A 139 6.08 30.37 1.89
N LYS A 140 6.46 31.58 2.32
CA LYS A 140 7.35 32.45 1.57
C LYS A 140 8.69 31.76 1.27
N TYR A 141 9.24 31.06 2.26
CA TYR A 141 10.49 30.30 2.11
C TYR A 141 10.43 29.28 0.97
N TYR A 142 9.36 28.46 0.91
CA TYR A 142 9.21 27.47 -0.14
C TYR A 142 9.05 28.12 -1.52
N LYS A 143 8.20 29.15 -1.62
CA LYS A 143 7.99 29.89 -2.88
C LYS A 143 9.26 30.53 -3.40
N GLU A 144 9.99 31.25 -2.55
CA GLU A 144 11.27 31.89 -2.93
C GLU A 144 12.29 30.85 -3.39
N LYS A 145 12.38 29.70 -2.71
CA LYS A 145 13.31 28.65 -3.11
C LYS A 145 12.91 28.03 -4.46
N ARG A 146 11.62 27.74 -4.65
CA ARG A 146 11.09 27.26 -5.94
C ARG A 146 11.36 28.26 -7.06
N ASP A 147 11.02 29.52 -6.85
CA ASP A 147 11.17 30.58 -7.84
C ASP A 147 12.65 30.79 -8.19
N SER A 148 13.56 30.70 -7.21
CA SER A 148 15.01 30.76 -7.46
C SER A 148 15.53 29.63 -8.35
N ILE A 149 14.97 28.41 -8.22
CA ILE A 149 15.32 27.25 -9.05
C ILE A 149 14.78 27.47 -10.47
N ILE A 150 13.52 27.92 -10.59
CA ILE A 150 12.89 28.21 -11.88
C ILE A 150 13.67 29.32 -12.60
N GLU A 151 14.00 30.42 -11.93
CA GLU A 151 14.79 31.51 -12.50
C GLU A 151 16.18 31.03 -12.94
N ALA A 152 16.85 30.19 -12.14
CA ALA A 152 18.14 29.66 -12.51
C ALA A 152 18.07 28.82 -13.80
N GLN A 153 17.02 28.02 -13.97
CA GLN A 153 16.81 27.26 -15.21
C GLN A 153 16.47 28.16 -16.39
N GLN A 154 15.56 29.13 -16.21
CA GLN A 154 15.21 30.09 -17.26
C GLN A 154 16.41 30.93 -17.71
N ARG A 155 17.32 31.30 -16.79
CA ARG A 155 18.57 31.99 -17.14
C ARG A 155 19.46 31.12 -18.03
N LYS A 156 19.65 29.84 -17.68
CA LYS A 156 20.41 28.89 -18.51
C LYS A 156 19.81 28.73 -19.91
N GLN A 157 18.48 28.55 -19.99
CA GLN A 157 17.78 28.45 -21.28
C GLN A 157 17.97 29.71 -22.14
N LYS A 158 17.82 30.91 -21.54
CA LYS A 158 18.06 32.18 -22.23
C LYS A 158 19.50 32.34 -22.70
N GLU A 159 20.48 31.92 -21.91
CA GLU A 159 21.88 31.98 -22.30
C GLU A 159 22.21 31.06 -23.48
N ILE A 160 21.64 29.84 -23.50
CA ILE A 160 21.79 28.90 -24.61
C ILE A 160 21.17 29.48 -25.89
N LEU A 161 19.92 29.94 -25.82
CA LEU A 161 19.24 30.55 -26.97
C LEU A 161 19.98 31.78 -27.48
N LYS A 162 20.41 32.68 -26.58
CA LYS A 162 21.14 33.88 -26.95
C LYS A 162 22.46 33.57 -27.66
N LYS A 163 23.21 32.57 -27.18
CA LYS A 163 24.45 32.14 -27.86
C LYS A 163 24.17 31.62 -29.27
N PHE A 164 23.09 30.86 -29.44
CA PHE A 164 22.69 30.34 -30.74
C PHE A 164 22.20 31.46 -31.68
N GLU A 165 21.39 32.40 -31.20
CA GLU A 165 20.97 33.59 -31.96
C GLU A 165 22.17 34.43 -32.43
N GLU A 166 23.18 34.62 -31.57
CA GLU A 166 24.41 35.33 -31.93
C GLU A 166 25.25 34.58 -32.98
N GLU A 167 25.29 33.24 -32.94
CA GLU A 167 25.98 32.41 -33.94
C GLU A 167 25.29 32.49 -35.30
N VAL A 168 23.98 32.28 -35.33
CA VAL A 168 23.14 32.33 -36.53
C VAL A 168 23.15 33.72 -37.17
N SER A 169 23.13 34.79 -36.37
CA SER A 169 23.19 36.17 -36.84
C SER A 169 24.51 36.50 -37.55
N LYS A 170 25.65 35.99 -37.03
CA LYS A 170 26.96 36.13 -37.71
C LYS A 170 27.01 35.45 -39.07
N GLU A 171 26.24 34.38 -39.23
CA GLU A 171 26.12 33.64 -40.48
C GLU A 171 25.08 34.23 -41.45
N GLY A 172 24.41 35.32 -41.07
CA GLY A 172 23.44 36.03 -41.91
C GLY A 172 22.02 35.47 -41.83
N PHE A 173 21.68 34.76 -40.76
CA PHE A 173 20.36 34.19 -40.52
C PHE A 173 19.71 34.79 -39.27
N SER A 174 18.41 34.60 -39.11
CA SER A 174 17.66 34.94 -37.89
C SER A 174 16.77 33.76 -37.49
N VAL A 175 16.59 33.57 -36.19
CA VAL A 175 15.67 32.56 -35.65
C VAL A 175 14.27 33.13 -35.64
N ILE A 176 13.32 32.44 -36.27
CA ILE A 176 11.91 32.79 -36.31
C ILE A 176 11.05 31.65 -35.79
N GLN A 177 9.82 31.95 -35.44
CA GLN A 177 8.82 30.95 -35.08
C GLN A 177 7.86 30.78 -36.24
N VAL A 178 7.81 29.58 -36.81
CA VAL A 178 6.92 29.23 -37.92
C VAL A 178 5.76 28.41 -37.36
N GLN A 179 4.54 28.86 -37.65
CA GLN A 179 3.33 28.15 -37.27
C GLN A 179 3.04 27.03 -38.28
N MET A 180 3.18 25.79 -37.84
CA MET A 180 2.87 24.57 -38.59
C MET A 180 1.55 24.00 -38.05
N GLY A 181 0.43 24.57 -38.51
CA GLY A 181 -0.91 24.22 -38.04
C GLY A 181 -1.11 24.59 -36.57
N VAL A 182 -1.19 23.57 -35.71
CA VAL A 182 -1.39 23.73 -34.25
C VAL A 182 -0.07 23.88 -33.48
N PHE A 183 1.07 23.62 -34.13
CA PHE A 183 2.40 23.66 -33.52
C PHE A 183 3.17 24.90 -33.94
N VAL A 184 4.00 25.42 -33.05
CA VAL A 184 4.98 26.48 -33.35
C VAL A 184 6.36 25.83 -33.29
N LYS A 185 7.05 25.73 -34.43
CA LYS A 185 8.44 25.24 -34.50
C LYS A 185 9.35 26.43 -34.77
N PRO A 186 10.49 26.54 -34.08
CA PRO A 186 11.54 27.48 -34.47
C PRO A 186 12.17 27.04 -35.79
N ASP A 187 12.48 28.01 -36.63
CA ASP A 187 13.12 27.83 -37.93
C ASP A 187 14.09 28.98 -38.20
N LEU A 188 14.95 28.83 -39.20
CA LEU A 188 15.94 29.82 -39.58
C LEU A 188 15.50 30.53 -40.87
N ILE A 189 15.72 31.84 -40.94
CA ILE A 189 15.46 32.62 -42.15
C ILE A 189 16.68 33.47 -42.52
N PRO A 190 17.13 33.48 -43.78
CA PRO A 190 18.24 34.32 -44.18
C PRO A 190 17.86 35.81 -44.12
N VAL A 191 18.83 36.65 -43.78
CA VAL A 191 18.68 38.10 -43.67
C VAL A 191 19.50 38.76 -44.76
N ILE A 192 18.81 39.38 -45.72
CA ILE A 192 19.42 40.10 -46.85
C ILE A 192 19.09 41.58 -46.71
N GLU A 193 20.11 42.45 -46.76
CA GLU A 193 19.94 43.91 -46.59
C GLU A 193 19.18 44.29 -45.29
N GLY A 194 19.37 43.49 -44.23
CA GLY A 194 18.68 43.68 -42.94
C GLY A 194 17.23 43.21 -42.92
N GLN A 195 16.73 42.59 -44.00
CA GLN A 195 15.37 42.05 -44.08
C GLN A 195 15.35 40.51 -44.11
N PRO A 196 14.59 39.87 -43.19
CA PRO A 196 14.29 38.44 -43.27
C PRO A 196 13.64 38.09 -44.61
N THR A 197 14.34 37.28 -45.41
CA THR A 197 13.94 36.96 -46.78
C THR A 197 13.88 35.43 -46.94
N PRO A 198 12.69 34.84 -47.09
CA PRO A 198 12.57 33.39 -47.24
C PRO A 198 13.13 32.88 -48.57
N PHE A 199 13.55 31.61 -48.60
CA PHE A 199 14.25 31.02 -49.75
C PHE A 199 13.45 31.08 -51.06
N ASN A 200 12.13 30.93 -51.01
CA ASN A 200 11.24 31.08 -52.17
C ASN A 200 11.38 32.45 -52.86
N LYS A 201 11.56 33.53 -52.08
CA LYS A 201 11.79 34.88 -52.60
C LYS A 201 13.20 35.05 -53.15
N LEU A 202 14.20 34.40 -52.54
CA LEU A 202 15.57 34.39 -53.07
C LEU A 202 15.65 33.64 -54.41
N GLU A 203 14.97 32.51 -54.55
CA GLU A 203 14.90 31.74 -55.80
C GLU A 203 14.27 32.56 -56.95
N ALA A 204 13.21 33.33 -56.66
CA ALA A 204 12.63 34.26 -57.62
C ALA A 204 13.62 35.36 -58.05
N LEU A 205 14.37 35.93 -57.10
CA LEU A 205 15.39 36.93 -57.38
C LEU A 205 16.57 36.38 -58.20
N VAL A 206 16.92 35.10 -58.04
CA VAL A 206 17.91 34.41 -58.89
C VAL A 206 17.39 34.26 -60.32
N ARG A 207 16.12 33.87 -60.51
CA ARG A 207 15.50 33.78 -61.86
C ARG A 207 15.45 35.14 -62.55
N GLU A 208 15.32 36.22 -61.79
CA GLU A 208 15.35 37.60 -62.28
C GLU A 208 16.78 38.19 -62.45
N ASN A 209 17.85 37.39 -62.27
CA ASN A 209 19.25 37.83 -62.27
C ASN A 209 19.60 38.93 -61.24
N LYS A 210 18.77 39.11 -60.20
CA LYS A 210 18.98 40.09 -59.13
C LYS A 210 19.71 39.50 -57.92
N PHE A 211 19.93 38.19 -57.90
CA PHE A 211 20.69 37.50 -56.84
C PHE A 211 21.62 36.42 -57.43
N PRO A 212 22.88 36.31 -56.99
CA PRO A 212 23.80 35.29 -57.51
C PRO A 212 23.38 33.88 -57.11
N LYS A 213 23.35 32.94 -58.07
CA LYS A 213 23.02 31.54 -57.81
C LYS A 213 23.99 30.88 -56.82
N GLU A 214 25.28 31.20 -56.92
CA GLU A 214 26.31 30.70 -56.01
C GLU A 214 26.07 31.12 -54.55
N LYS A 215 25.57 32.34 -54.32
CA LYS A 215 25.21 32.80 -52.96
C LYS A 215 23.98 32.06 -52.42
N LEU A 216 23.03 31.69 -53.29
CA LEU A 216 21.87 30.90 -52.89
C LEU A 216 22.28 29.50 -52.43
N GLU A 217 23.15 28.83 -53.21
CA GLU A 217 23.67 27.50 -52.87
C GLU A 217 24.49 27.52 -51.56
N GLN A 218 25.28 28.57 -51.32
CA GLN A 218 25.99 28.77 -50.05
C GLN A 218 25.05 28.98 -48.86
N LEU A 219 23.98 29.76 -49.04
CA LEU A 219 22.97 29.97 -48.00
C LEU A 219 22.18 28.70 -47.71
N GLN A 220 21.83 27.90 -48.73
CA GLN A 220 21.16 26.62 -48.54
C GLN A 220 22.04 25.64 -47.73
N LYS A 221 23.32 25.54 -48.07
CA LYS A 221 24.25 24.68 -47.32
C LYS A 221 24.40 25.12 -45.86
N LYS A 222 24.56 26.43 -45.61
CA LYS A 222 24.61 26.97 -44.23
C LYS A 222 23.29 26.77 -43.48
N TYR A 223 22.16 26.85 -44.17
CA TYR A 223 20.86 26.60 -43.57
C TYR A 223 20.74 25.16 -43.06
N GLU A 224 21.19 24.16 -43.84
CA GLU A 224 21.22 22.76 -43.40
C GLU A 224 22.10 22.58 -42.15
N GLU A 225 23.32 23.11 -42.17
CA GLU A 225 24.27 23.04 -41.04
C GLU A 225 23.73 23.72 -39.76
N LEU A 226 23.11 24.89 -39.89
CA LEU A 226 22.54 25.62 -38.76
C LEU A 226 21.24 24.99 -38.26
N THR A 227 20.48 24.32 -39.14
CA THR A 227 19.25 23.61 -38.76
C THR A 227 19.56 22.39 -37.91
N GLU A 228 20.62 21.64 -38.23
CA GLU A 228 21.08 20.51 -37.41
C GLU A 228 21.48 21.00 -36.00
N LYS A 229 22.25 22.10 -35.91
CA LYS A 229 22.59 22.73 -34.63
C LYS A 229 21.38 23.27 -33.87
N LEU A 230 20.37 23.80 -34.58
CA LEU A 230 19.12 24.24 -33.96
C LEU A 230 18.42 23.06 -33.27
N GLU A 231 18.39 21.88 -33.90
CA GLU A 231 17.80 20.68 -33.30
C GLU A 231 18.56 20.24 -32.04
N ASP A 232 19.90 20.23 -32.07
CA ASP A 232 20.73 19.94 -30.88
C ASP A 232 20.46 20.92 -29.73
N VAL A 233 20.38 22.22 -30.03
CA VAL A 233 20.06 23.26 -29.04
C VAL A 233 18.66 23.02 -28.45
N PHE A 234 17.69 22.61 -29.25
CA PHE A 234 16.35 22.29 -28.78
C PHE A 234 16.28 21.03 -27.92
N GLU A 235 17.07 20.00 -28.22
CA GLU A 235 17.21 18.83 -27.34
C GLU A 235 17.84 19.21 -26.00
N GLN A 236 18.87 20.06 -26.01
CA GLN A 236 19.49 20.58 -24.79
C GLN A 236 18.48 21.38 -23.95
N LEU A 237 17.67 22.23 -24.58
CA LEU A 237 16.62 23.00 -23.88
C LEU A 237 15.55 22.09 -23.27
N LYS A 238 15.12 21.03 -23.98
CA LYS A 238 14.18 20.03 -23.45
C LYS A 238 14.75 19.23 -22.28
N SER A 239 16.05 18.95 -22.27
CA SER A 239 16.71 18.24 -21.17
C SER A 239 16.80 19.06 -19.87
N LEU A 240 16.59 20.38 -19.97
CA LEU A 240 16.60 21.32 -18.85
C LEU A 240 15.21 21.57 -18.25
N GLU A 241 14.14 21.07 -18.89
CA GLU A 241 12.77 21.04 -18.36
C GLU A 241 12.56 19.90 -17.35
#